data_AF-K2DBC9-F1
#
_entry.id   AF-K2DBC9-F1
#
_cell.length_a   1.000
_cell.length_b   1.000
_cell.length_c   1.000
_cell.angle_alpha   90.00
_cell.angle_beta   90.00
_cell.angle_gamma   90.00
#
_symmetry.space_group_name_H-M   'P 1'
#
loop_
_entity.id
_entity.type
_entity.pdbx_description
1 polymer ?
#
loop_
_entity_poly.entity_id
_entity_poly.type
_entity_poly.pdbx_seq_one_letter_code
_entity_poly.pdbx_strand_id
1 'polypeptide(L)'
;MSLVTVFINVLLSLVFIYVFKWGVWSVALSFSITSIIDMSVMFWLLSKKVGGFELGKLFVSFSKIALSGASMALSLYLFMKLLDLTVLDTSRTINLVILCGIATGAGFVSYLAFTKLFQVEEIVILYKLMKKLRLVGGEPIAVLQEKSVE
;
A
#
# COMPACT_ATOMS: atom_id res chain seq x y z
N MET A 1 24.55 -10.99 2.81
CA MET A 1 23.29 -10.70 2.11
C MET A 1 23.51 -9.57 1.11
N SER A 2 23.88 -8.37 1.56
CA SER A 2 24.07 -7.19 0.70
C SER A 2 25.06 -7.38 -0.46
N LEU A 3 26.16 -8.13 -0.26
CA LEU A 3 27.12 -8.39 -1.35
C LEU A 3 26.52 -9.27 -2.46
N VAL A 4 25.69 -10.26 -2.08
CA VAL A 4 24.99 -11.15 -3.02
C VAL A 4 23.91 -10.37 -3.77
N THR A 5 23.21 -9.46 -3.08
CA THR A 5 22.22 -8.60 -3.71
C THR A 5 22.84 -7.66 -4.72
N VAL A 6 23.93 -6.98 -4.36
CA VAL A 6 24.64 -6.08 -5.27
C VAL A 6 25.15 -6.86 -6.49
N PHE A 7 25.68 -8.07 -6.29
CA PHE A 7 26.13 -8.91 -7.39
C PHE A 7 24.98 -9.32 -8.33
N ILE A 8 23.83 -9.70 -7.78
CA ILE A 8 22.60 -10.00 -8.54
C ILE A 8 22.10 -8.76 -9.28
N ASN A 9 22.08 -7.59 -8.64
CA ASN A 9 21.65 -6.34 -9.25
C ASN A 9 22.49 -5.96 -10.47
N VAL A 10 23.80 -6.10 -10.34
CA VAL A 10 24.77 -5.80 -11.40
C VAL A 10 24.64 -6.80 -12.55
N LEU A 11 24.49 -8.10 -12.27
CA LEU A 11 24.25 -9.13 -13.27
C LEU A 11 22.92 -8.93 -14.02
N LEU A 12 21.83 -8.67 -13.31
CA LEU A 12 20.53 -8.42 -13.92
C LEU A 12 20.54 -7.15 -14.76
N SER A 13 21.17 -6.08 -14.26
CA SER A 13 21.32 -4.82 -15.01
C SER A 13 22.08 -5.04 -16.30
N LEU A 14 23.19 -5.79 -16.26
CA LEU A 14 23.97 -6.12 -17.46
C LEU A 14 23.17 -6.95 -18.46
N VAL A 15 22.40 -7.95 -17.99
CA VAL A 15 21.53 -8.77 -18.85
C VAL A 15 20.43 -7.93 -19.49
N PHE A 16 19.74 -7.07 -18.73
CA PHE A 16 18.70 -6.20 -19.28
C PHE A 16 19.25 -5.17 -20.28
N ILE A 17 20.43 -4.61 -20.01
CA ILE A 17 21.07 -3.65 -20.91
C ILE A 17 21.48 -4.32 -22.24
N TYR A 18 22.11 -5.50 -22.18
CA TYR A 18 22.64 -6.16 -23.38
C TYR A 18 21.58 -6.92 -24.19
N VAL A 19 20.56 -7.49 -23.55
CA VAL A 19 19.53 -8.31 -24.23
C VAL A 19 18.34 -7.47 -24.67
N PHE A 20 17.87 -6.52 -23.84
CA PHE A 20 16.60 -5.80 -24.09
C PHE A 20 16.75 -4.41 -24.74
N LYS A 21 17.96 -3.83 -24.79
CA LYS A 21 18.24 -2.49 -25.38
C LYS A 21 17.36 -1.35 -24.83
N TRP A 22 16.81 -1.46 -23.62
CA TRP A 22 15.90 -0.46 -23.02
C TRP A 22 16.57 0.78 -22.41
N GLY A 23 17.85 1.04 -22.73
CA GLY A 23 18.56 2.23 -22.25
C GLY A 23 18.50 2.37 -20.72
N VAL A 24 18.30 3.60 -20.23
CA VAL A 24 18.27 3.95 -18.79
C VAL A 24 17.14 3.26 -18.01
N TRP A 25 16.03 2.91 -18.68
CA TRP A 25 14.88 2.24 -18.03
C TRP A 25 15.24 0.87 -17.46
N SER A 26 16.22 0.20 -18.08
CA SER A 26 16.75 -1.09 -17.63
C SER A 26 17.30 -1.05 -16.19
N VAL A 27 17.86 0.09 -15.78
CA VAL A 27 18.46 0.27 -14.44
C VAL A 27 17.38 0.34 -13.37
N ALA A 28 16.31 1.11 -13.60
CA ALA A 28 15.18 1.21 -12.68
C ALA A 28 14.45 -0.14 -12.52
N LEU A 29 14.29 -0.87 -13.62
CA LEU A 29 13.65 -2.18 -13.63
C LEU A 29 14.50 -3.23 -12.91
N SER A 30 15.81 -3.25 -13.16
CA SER A 30 16.74 -4.15 -12.46
C SER A 30 16.80 -3.86 -10.97
N PHE A 31 16.80 -2.58 -10.58
CA PHE A 31 16.70 -2.16 -9.18
C PHE A 31 15.42 -2.65 -8.51
N SER A 32 14.28 -2.54 -9.20
CA SER A 32 12.99 -3.01 -8.69
C SER A 32 12.96 -4.51 -8.49
N ILE A 33 13.43 -5.29 -9.48
CA ILE A 33 13.49 -6.77 -9.38
C ILE A 33 14.44 -7.19 -8.25
N THR A 34 15.60 -6.55 -8.17
CA THR A 34 16.57 -6.83 -7.11
C THR A 34 15.95 -6.57 -5.74
N SER A 35 15.24 -5.45 -5.57
CA SER A 35 14.58 -5.11 -4.32
C SER A 35 13.50 -6.15 -3.93
N ILE A 36 12.76 -6.67 -4.91
CA ILE A 36 11.78 -7.75 -4.70
C ILE A 36 12.46 -9.05 -4.27
N ILE A 37 13.59 -9.40 -4.88
CA ILE A 37 14.38 -10.59 -4.51
C ILE A 37 14.89 -10.44 -3.07
N ASP A 38 15.46 -9.28 -2.73
CA ASP A 38 15.99 -9.00 -1.40
C ASP A 38 14.91 -9.09 -0.32
N MET A 39 13.76 -8.46 -0.58
CA MET A 39 12.58 -8.55 0.29
C MET A 39 12.15 -10.00 0.46
N SER A 40 12.11 -10.79 -0.61
CA SER A 40 11.69 -12.19 -0.58
C SER A 40 12.63 -13.05 0.26
N VAL A 41 13.95 -12.87 0.14
CA VAL A 41 14.94 -13.61 0.94
C VAL A 41 14.88 -13.20 2.41
N MET A 42 14.75 -11.90 2.71
CA MET A 42 14.55 -11.41 4.08
C MET A 42 13.26 -11.96 4.71
N PHE A 43 12.17 -11.95 3.95
CA PHE A 43 10.88 -12.49 4.37
C PHE A 43 10.98 -14.00 4.67
N TRP A 44 11.69 -14.76 3.83
CA TRP A 44 11.91 -16.18 4.05
C TRP A 44 12.76 -16.47 5.29
N LEU A 45 13.86 -15.73 5.48
CA LEU A 45 14.68 -15.80 6.70
C LEU A 45 13.88 -15.48 7.97
N LEU A 46 13.02 -14.47 7.89
CA LEU A 46 12.14 -14.07 8.99
C LEU A 46 11.09 -15.15 9.28
N SER A 47 10.45 -15.70 8.25
CA SER A 47 9.48 -16.80 8.39
C SER A 47 10.09 -18.01 9.09
N LYS A 48 11.33 -18.36 8.73
CA LYS A 48 12.08 -19.43 9.38
C LYS A 48 12.42 -19.12 10.84
N LYS A 49 12.68 -17.85 11.18
CA LYS A 49 13.03 -17.42 12.55
C LYS A 49 11.82 -17.29 13.47
N VAL A 50 10.65 -16.93 12.93
CA VAL A 50 9.40 -16.71 13.69
C VAL A 50 8.55 -17.99 13.82
N GLY A 51 8.92 -19.09 13.15
CA GLY A 51 8.26 -20.38 13.30
C GLY A 51 7.08 -20.61 12.35
N GLY A 52 7.03 -19.87 11.24
CA GLY A 52 5.99 -19.97 10.22
C GLY A 52 4.94 -18.87 10.32
N PHE A 53 4.53 -18.34 9.16
CA PHE A 53 3.40 -17.44 9.01
C PHE A 53 2.20 -18.21 8.45
N GLU A 54 0.99 -17.82 8.83
CA GLU A 54 -0.24 -18.26 8.15
C GLU A 54 -0.31 -17.63 6.74
N LEU A 55 0.50 -18.14 5.81
CA LEU A 55 0.63 -17.64 4.44
C LEU A 55 -0.73 -17.59 3.71
N GLY A 56 -1.62 -18.54 4.00
CA GLY A 56 -2.98 -18.54 3.45
C GLY A 56 -3.78 -17.30 3.86
N LYS A 57 -3.72 -16.91 5.14
CA LYS A 57 -4.42 -15.71 5.62
C LYS A 57 -3.83 -14.42 5.08
N LEU A 58 -2.49 -14.35 5.01
CA LEU A 58 -1.77 -13.24 4.37
C LEU A 58 -2.15 -13.07 2.90
N PHE A 59 -2.22 -14.17 2.15
CA PHE A 59 -2.58 -14.13 0.73
C PHE A 59 -4.05 -13.73 0.50
N VAL A 60 -4.96 -14.17 1.38
CA VAL A 60 -6.35 -13.75 1.36
C VAL A 60 -6.48 -12.25 1.66
N SER A 61 -5.76 -11.72 2.66
CA SER A 61 -5.73 -10.27 2.92
C SER A 61 -5.13 -9.49 1.75
N PHE A 62 -3.99 -9.95 1.21
CA PHE A 62 -3.34 -9.32 0.07
C PHE A 62 -4.25 -9.25 -1.16
N SER A 63 -4.97 -10.34 -1.48
CA SER A 63 -5.91 -10.35 -2.62
C SER A 63 -7.10 -9.42 -2.39
N LYS A 64 -7.63 -9.33 -1.17
CA LYS A 64 -8.68 -8.36 -0.81
C LYS A 64 -8.20 -6.92 -0.96
N ILE A 65 -6.96 -6.61 -0.55
CA ILE A 65 -6.36 -5.29 -0.76
C ILE A 65 -6.22 -5.00 -2.27
N ALA A 66 -5.69 -5.96 -3.04
CA ALA A 66 -5.51 -5.80 -4.48
C ALA A 66 -6.84 -5.56 -5.22
N LEU A 67 -7.90 -6.29 -4.84
CA LEU A 67 -9.26 -6.09 -5.39
C LEU A 67 -9.85 -4.72 -5.02
N SER A 68 -9.68 -4.30 -3.77
CA SER A 68 -10.11 -2.95 -3.34
C SER A 68 -9.37 -1.86 -4.11
N GLY A 69 -8.06 -2.00 -4.27
CA GLY A 69 -7.21 -1.08 -5.05
C GLY A 69 -7.58 -1.04 -6.54
N ALA A 70 -7.88 -2.18 -7.15
CA ALA A 70 -8.36 -2.25 -8.53
C ALA A 70 -9.71 -1.53 -8.71
N SER A 71 -10.64 -1.71 -7.76
CA SER A 71 -11.93 -1.02 -7.75
C SER A 71 -11.77 0.49 -7.54
N MET A 72 -10.86 0.89 -6.64
CA MET A 72 -10.47 2.30 -6.45
C MET A 72 -9.89 2.89 -7.75
N ALA A 73 -9.00 2.18 -8.43
CA ALA A 73 -8.40 2.63 -9.68
C ALA A 73 -9.46 2.88 -10.76
N LEU A 74 -10.47 2.00 -10.87
CA LEU A 74 -11.60 2.19 -11.78
C LEU A 74 -12.42 3.43 -11.42
N SER A 75 -12.72 3.63 -10.14
CA SER A 75 -13.45 4.80 -9.66
C SER A 75 -12.65 6.10 -9.86
N LEU A 76 -11.35 6.07 -9.61
CA LEU A 76 -10.46 7.22 -9.82
C LEU A 76 -10.34 7.57 -11.30
N TYR A 77 -10.27 6.56 -12.19
CA TYR A 77 -10.29 6.78 -13.62
C TYR A 77 -11.56 7.50 -14.08
N LEU A 78 -12.73 7.08 -13.57
CA LEU A 78 -14.00 7.76 -13.83
C LEU A 78 -14.01 9.20 -13.29
N PHE A 79 -13.54 9.42 -12.06
CA PHE A 79 -13.44 10.77 -11.47
C PHE A 79 -12.53 11.68 -12.29
N MET A 80 -11.35 11.20 -12.68
CA MET A 80 -10.40 11.97 -13.47
C MET A 80 -10.99 12.34 -14.82
N LYS A 81 -11.68 11.41 -15.48
CA LYS A 81 -12.33 11.65 -16.77
C LYS A 81 -13.50 12.65 -16.66
N LEU A 82 -14.27 12.61 -15.58
CA LEU A 82 -15.34 13.60 -15.32
C LEU A 82 -14.79 15.01 -15.07
N LEU A 83 -13.71 15.11 -14.29
CA LEU A 83 -13.08 16.39 -13.95
C LEU A 83 -12.38 17.03 -15.16
N ASP A 84 -11.77 16.22 -16.02
CA ASP A 84 -11.12 16.66 -17.26
C ASP A 84 -12.15 17.26 -18.23
N LEU A 85 -13.34 16.65 -18.35
CA LEU A 85 -14.41 17.10 -19.25
C LEU A 85 -15.17 18.35 -18.79
N THR A 86 -15.28 18.58 -17.47
CA THR A 86 -16.28 19.52 -16.94
C THR A 86 -15.70 20.89 -16.57
N VAL A 87 -14.41 21.02 -16.20
CA VAL A 87 -13.90 22.27 -15.57
C VAL A 87 -12.45 22.68 -15.90
N LEU A 88 -11.56 21.77 -16.32
CA LEU A 88 -10.11 22.04 -16.25
C LEU A 88 -9.40 21.96 -17.60
N ASP A 89 -9.34 23.09 -18.31
CA ASP A 89 -8.47 23.31 -19.47
C ASP A 89 -7.01 22.96 -19.11
N THR A 90 -6.49 21.83 -19.61
CA THR A 90 -5.19 21.24 -19.22
C THR A 90 -3.98 22.02 -19.77
N SER A 91 -4.22 23.17 -20.41
CA SER A 91 -3.22 24.03 -21.05
C SER A 91 -2.42 24.88 -20.04
N ARG A 92 -2.86 24.99 -18.78
CA ARG A 92 -2.15 25.76 -17.73
C ARG A 92 -1.67 24.86 -16.58
N THR A 93 -0.40 24.99 -16.20
CA THR A 93 0.27 24.23 -15.13
C THR A 93 -0.46 24.27 -13.78
N ILE A 94 -1.18 25.37 -13.50
CA ILE A 94 -1.95 25.54 -12.26
C ILE A 94 -3.17 24.62 -12.22
N ASN A 95 -3.84 24.40 -13.35
CA ASN A 95 -4.99 23.50 -13.44
C ASN A 95 -4.59 22.05 -13.20
N LEU A 96 -3.42 21.64 -13.69
CA LEU A 96 -2.86 20.30 -13.46
C LEU A 96 -2.58 20.04 -11.98
N VAL A 97 -2.05 21.02 -11.25
CA VAL A 97 -1.78 20.86 -9.81
C VAL A 97 -3.09 20.76 -9.02
N ILE A 98 -4.09 21.58 -9.33
CA ILE A 98 -5.41 21.54 -8.70
C ILE A 98 -6.12 20.21 -9.02
N LEU A 99 -6.09 19.76 -10.27
CA LEU A 99 -6.62 18.46 -10.69
C LEU A 99 -5.97 17.32 -9.92
N CYS A 100 -4.64 17.33 -9.79
CA CYS A 100 -3.88 16.32 -9.06
C CYS A 100 -4.29 16.29 -7.57
N GLY A 101 -4.46 17.46 -6.94
CA GLY A 101 -4.93 17.57 -5.56
C GLY A 101 -6.33 16.99 -5.36
N ILE A 102 -7.29 17.37 -6.21
CA ILE A 102 -8.66 16.86 -6.12
C ILE A 102 -8.73 15.37 -6.46
N ALA A 103 -7.98 14.91 -7.46
CA ALA A 103 -7.90 13.49 -7.82
C ALA A 103 -7.29 12.65 -6.68
N THR A 104 -6.25 13.16 -6.01
CA THR A 104 -5.67 12.49 -4.84
C THR A 104 -6.69 12.37 -3.71
N GLY A 105 -7.42 13.45 -3.43
CA GLY A 105 -8.50 13.43 -2.43
C GLY A 105 -9.64 12.48 -2.79
N ALA A 106 -10.13 12.53 -4.03
CA ALA A 106 -11.20 11.65 -4.52
C ALA A 106 -10.77 10.17 -4.51
N GLY A 107 -9.52 9.89 -4.91
CA GLY A 107 -8.93 8.55 -4.84
C GLY A 107 -8.82 8.05 -3.41
N PHE A 108 -8.38 8.89 -2.48
CA PHE A 108 -8.29 8.53 -1.07
C PHE A 108 -9.66 8.18 -0.47
N VAL A 109 -10.68 8.99 -0.77
CA VAL A 109 -12.06 8.74 -0.34
C VAL A 109 -12.62 7.46 -0.96
N SER A 110 -12.41 7.25 -2.27
CA SER A 110 -12.89 6.03 -2.94
C SER A 110 -12.18 4.79 -2.40
N TYR A 111 -10.88 4.85 -2.13
CA TYR A 111 -10.12 3.76 -1.52
C TYR A 111 -10.69 3.38 -0.15
N LEU A 112 -10.98 4.36 0.71
CA LEU A 112 -11.57 4.09 2.03
C LEU A 112 -13.00 3.52 1.90
N ALA A 113 -13.79 4.00 0.95
CA ALA A 113 -15.13 3.50 0.69
C ALA A 113 -15.12 2.04 0.23
N PHE A 114 -14.28 1.69 -0.76
CA PHE A 114 -14.15 0.32 -1.26
C PHE A 114 -13.52 -0.61 -0.23
N THR A 115 -12.52 -0.15 0.52
CA THR A 115 -11.89 -0.98 1.57
C THR A 115 -12.85 -1.28 2.71
N LYS A 116 -13.79 -0.37 3.02
CA LYS A 116 -14.92 -0.65 3.90
C LYS A 116 -15.91 -1.65 3.29
N LEU A 117 -16.27 -1.47 2.01
CA LEU A 117 -17.23 -2.33 1.32
C LEU A 117 -16.73 -3.79 1.22
N PHE A 118 -15.43 -3.98 0.99
CA PHE A 118 -14.80 -5.30 0.90
C PHE A 118 -14.44 -5.94 2.26
N GLN A 119 -14.75 -5.27 3.38
CA GLN A 119 -14.46 -5.74 4.74
C GLN A 119 -13.07 -6.39 4.87
N VAL A 120 -12.04 -5.68 4.40
CA VAL A 120 -10.66 -6.16 4.55
C VAL A 120 -10.38 -6.28 6.06
N GLU A 121 -9.95 -7.46 6.52
CA GLU A 121 -9.73 -7.73 7.96
C GLU A 121 -8.81 -6.68 8.61
N GLU A 122 -7.87 -6.13 7.86
CA GLU A 122 -6.98 -5.06 8.29
C GLU A 122 -7.71 -3.75 8.62
N ILE A 123 -8.78 -3.40 7.89
CA ILE A 123 -9.56 -2.20 8.19
C ILE A 123 -10.30 -2.35 9.53
N VAL A 124 -10.72 -3.57 9.86
CA VAL A 124 -11.34 -3.88 11.16
C VAL A 124 -10.32 -3.75 12.29
N ILE A 125 -9.08 -4.18 12.06
CA ILE A 125 -7.97 -4.01 13.01
C ILE A 125 -7.64 -2.53 13.19
N LEU A 126 -7.53 -1.75 12.10
CA LEU A 126 -7.32 -0.30 12.18
C LEU A 126 -8.46 0.42 12.88
N TYR A 127 -9.72 0.04 12.62
CA TYR A 127 -10.87 0.64 13.30
C TYR A 127 -10.89 0.26 14.79
N LYS A 128 -10.52 -0.98 15.14
CA LYS A 128 -10.33 -1.41 16.53
C LYS A 128 -9.20 -0.66 17.22
N LEU A 129 -8.06 -0.45 16.55
CA LEU A 129 -6.95 0.36 17.07
C LEU A 129 -7.36 1.81 17.26
N MET A 130 -8.03 2.43 16.28
CA MET A 130 -8.50 3.81 16.36
C MET A 130 -9.54 3.98 17.48
N LYS A 131 -10.46 3.02 17.63
CA LYS A 131 -11.40 2.99 18.75
C LYS A 131 -10.67 2.84 20.08
N LYS A 132 -9.67 1.97 20.17
CA LYS A 132 -8.86 1.79 21.39
C LYS A 132 -8.04 3.03 21.73
N LEU A 133 -7.44 3.70 20.74
CA LEU A 133 -6.72 4.97 20.95
C LEU A 133 -7.66 6.09 21.40
N ARG A 134 -8.87 6.16 20.81
CA ARG A 134 -9.90 7.13 21.18
C ARG A 134 -10.49 6.87 22.58
N LEU A 135 -10.52 5.62 23.01
CA LEU A 135 -10.93 5.23 24.37
C LEU A 135 -9.80 5.44 25.41
N VAL A 136 -8.54 5.20 25.03
CA VAL A 136 -7.37 5.42 25.90
C VAL A 136 -7.00 6.91 26.02
N GLY A 137 -7.37 7.73 25.03
CA GLY A 137 -7.20 9.19 25.08
C GLY A 137 -8.29 9.95 25.84
N GLY A 138 -9.21 9.26 26.52
CA GLY A 138 -10.42 9.90 27.07
C GLY A 138 -10.96 9.39 28.41
N GLU A 139 -10.30 8.46 29.11
CA GLU A 139 -10.76 8.02 30.44
C GLU A 139 -9.66 8.13 31.50
N PRO A 140 -9.82 8.97 32.54
CA PRO A 140 -8.97 8.94 33.72
C PRO A 140 -9.17 7.61 34.48
N ILE A 141 -8.07 7.10 35.03
CA ILE A 141 -7.92 5.82 35.74
C ILE A 141 -8.63 5.85 37.11
N ALA A 142 -9.93 6.15 37.17
CA ALA A 142 -10.64 6.40 38.42
C ALA A 142 -11.74 5.37 38.77
N VAL A 143 -12.06 4.40 37.90
CA VAL A 143 -13.25 3.53 38.11
C VAL A 143 -12.90 2.07 38.46
N LEU A 144 -11.62 1.74 38.69
CA LEU A 144 -11.21 0.37 39.10
C LEU A 144 -11.22 0.13 40.62
N GLN A 145 -11.96 0.92 41.42
CA GLN A 145 -12.02 0.73 42.88
C GLN A 145 -13.42 0.36 43.41
N GLU A 146 -14.51 0.53 42.66
CA GLU A 146 -15.86 0.40 43.27
C GLU A 146 -16.54 -0.97 43.10
N LYS A 147 -15.96 -1.93 42.36
CA LYS A 147 -16.62 -3.22 42.09
C LYS A 147 -15.89 -4.47 42.60
N SER A 148 -15.19 -4.35 43.72
CA SER A 148 -14.54 -5.49 44.41
C SER A 148 -14.83 -5.54 45.91
N VAL A 149 -15.95 -4.97 46.37
CA VAL A 149 -16.46 -5.18 47.72
C VAL A 149 -17.99 -5.25 47.65
N GLU A 150 -18.49 -6.31 47.01
CA GLU A 150 -19.73 -6.97 47.43
C GLU A 150 -19.33 -8.24 48.20
#